data_AF-A0A926JLB6-F1
#
_entry.id   AF-A0A926JLB6-F1
#
_cell.length_a   1.000
_cell.length_b   1.000
_cell.length_c   1.000
_cell.angle_alpha   90.00
_cell.angle_beta   90.00
_cell.angle_gamma   90.00
#
_symmetry.space_group_name_H-M   'P 1'
#
loop_
_entity.id
_entity.type
_entity.pdbx_description
1 polymer ?
#
loop_
_entity_poly.entity_id
_entity_poly.type
_entity_poly.pdbx_seq_one_letter_code
_entity_poly.pdbx_strand_id
1 'polypeptide(L)'
;MAAAGERISFATVARAAGVSTWLVYAEGVREHVQAAIDQQSHEPAKARSQGRQSSPASLKTDLALAREEITALRDERDRLREAVRQQLGQQLGQVSNRQLTERVTELTEQVRQLERSEAQARTEAEQLGSRVAELQADLAAARTSLRKMIRQQAGPPDGQ
;
A
#
# COMPACT_ATOMS: atom_id res chain seq x y z
N MET A 1 23.01 15.93 -33.73
CA MET A 1 22.17 16.57 -32.70
C MET A 1 22.51 18.06 -32.56
N ALA A 2 23.73 18.45 -32.16
CA ALA A 2 24.12 19.88 -32.10
C ALA A 2 24.07 20.60 -33.46
N ALA A 3 24.60 19.98 -34.53
CA ALA A 3 24.57 20.56 -35.89
C ALA A 3 23.19 20.52 -36.59
N ALA A 4 22.22 19.79 -36.02
CA ALA A 4 20.89 19.60 -36.59
C ALA A 4 19.81 20.49 -35.93
N GLY A 5 20.19 21.32 -34.95
CA GLY A 5 19.26 22.22 -34.23
C GLY A 5 18.32 21.52 -33.24
N GLU A 6 18.49 20.22 -32.99
CA GLU A 6 17.64 19.46 -32.08
C GLU A 6 18.08 19.66 -30.62
N ARG A 7 17.12 19.85 -29.71
CA ARG A 7 17.42 20.07 -28.28
C ARG A 7 18.03 18.81 -27.67
N ILE A 8 19.23 18.94 -27.14
CA ILE A 8 19.96 17.84 -26.49
C ILE A 8 19.34 17.59 -25.11
N SER A 9 19.01 16.35 -24.85
CA SER A 9 18.53 15.82 -23.57
C SER A 9 18.88 14.33 -23.45
N PHE A 10 18.90 13.78 -22.24
CA PHE A 10 19.17 12.36 -22.01
C PHE A 10 18.26 11.44 -22.83
N ALA A 11 16.97 11.76 -22.91
CA ALA A 11 15.99 10.98 -23.67
C ALA A 11 16.22 11.05 -25.19
N THR A 12 16.57 12.23 -25.71
CA THR A 12 16.88 12.39 -27.14
C THR A 12 18.19 11.71 -27.52
N VAL A 13 19.20 11.72 -26.63
CA VAL A 13 20.47 11.04 -26.85
C VAL A 13 20.28 9.52 -26.83
N ALA A 14 19.51 8.98 -25.87
CA ALA A 14 19.18 7.56 -25.82
C ALA A 14 18.49 7.08 -27.10
N ARG A 15 17.51 7.86 -27.58
CA ARG A 15 16.77 7.58 -28.80
C ARG A 15 17.65 7.64 -30.05
N ALA A 16 18.49 8.67 -30.17
CA ALA A 16 19.37 8.86 -31.33
C ALA A 16 20.48 7.80 -31.40
N ALA A 17 20.98 7.35 -30.26
CA ALA A 17 22.00 6.31 -30.16
C ALA A 17 21.42 4.88 -30.15
N GLY A 18 20.09 4.73 -30.11
CA GLY A 18 19.43 3.42 -30.05
C GLY A 18 19.72 2.62 -28.77
N VAL A 19 20.02 3.32 -27.67
CA VAL A 19 20.39 2.71 -26.38
C VAL A 19 19.30 2.92 -25.32
N SER A 20 19.34 2.11 -24.26
CA SER A 20 18.46 2.32 -23.12
C SER A 20 18.79 3.62 -22.39
N THR A 21 17.75 4.28 -21.84
CA THR A 21 17.91 5.52 -21.06
C THR A 21 18.88 5.35 -19.90
N TRP A 22 18.93 4.15 -19.29
CA TRP A 22 19.83 3.84 -18.17
C TRP A 22 21.32 3.91 -18.56
N LEU A 23 21.68 3.53 -19.79
CA LEU A 23 23.06 3.59 -20.28
C LEU A 23 23.56 5.03 -20.42
N VAL A 24 22.67 5.97 -20.74
CA VAL A 24 23.01 7.40 -20.87
C VAL A 24 23.24 8.05 -19.49
N TYR A 25 22.77 7.42 -18.42
CA TYR A 25 23.04 7.82 -17.03
C TYR A 25 24.26 7.12 -16.41
N ALA A 26 24.93 6.23 -17.15
CA ALA A 26 26.14 5.58 -16.68
C ALA A 26 27.29 6.59 -16.52
N GLU A 27 28.18 6.30 -15.58
CA GLU A 27 29.36 7.12 -15.28
C GLU A 27 30.28 7.20 -16.51
N GLY A 28 30.75 8.41 -16.82
CA GLY A 28 31.48 8.76 -18.04
C GLY A 28 30.58 9.30 -19.15
N VAL A 29 29.43 8.68 -19.42
CA VAL A 29 28.51 9.12 -20.49
C VAL A 29 27.65 10.29 -20.04
N ARG A 30 27.19 10.24 -18.79
CA ARG A 30 26.35 11.27 -18.19
C ARG A 30 27.01 12.65 -18.25
N GLU A 31 28.30 12.72 -17.95
CA GLU A 31 29.09 13.95 -17.89
C GLU A 31 29.21 14.60 -19.26
N HIS A 32 29.40 13.79 -20.31
CA HIS A 32 29.45 14.28 -21.69
C HIS A 32 28.10 14.77 -22.19
N VAL A 33 27.02 14.05 -21.85
CA VAL A 33 25.65 14.48 -22.19
C VAL A 33 25.30 15.78 -21.46
N GLN A 34 25.66 15.89 -20.18
CA GLN A 34 25.45 17.11 -19.41
C GLN A 34 26.26 18.29 -19.97
N ALA A 35 27.54 18.10 -20.29
CA ALA A 35 28.38 19.13 -20.88
C ALA A 35 27.83 19.61 -22.24
N ALA A 36 27.29 18.70 -23.07
CA ALA A 36 26.66 19.06 -24.33
C ALA A 36 25.36 19.86 -24.15
N ILE A 37 24.54 19.52 -23.15
CA ILE A 37 23.34 20.29 -22.77
C ILE A 37 23.74 21.71 -22.34
N ASP A 38 24.77 21.82 -21.49
CA ASP A 38 25.24 23.10 -20.97
C ASP A 38 25.80 23.95 -22.11
N GLN A 39 26.59 23.38 -23.03
CA GLN A 39 27.12 24.09 -24.20
C GLN A 39 26.02 24.59 -25.14
N GLN A 40 24.99 23.78 -25.43
CA GLN A 40 23.87 24.20 -26.27
C GLN A 40 23.03 25.31 -25.60
N SER A 41 22.96 25.34 -24.27
CA SER A 41 22.32 26.43 -23.53
C SER A 41 23.10 27.75 -23.62
N HIS A 42 24.43 27.68 -23.74
CA HIS A 42 25.32 28.84 -23.81
C HIS A 42 25.57 29.36 -25.25
N GLU A 43 25.39 28.54 -26.29
CA GLU A 43 25.47 28.97 -27.69
C GLU A 43 24.56 30.15 -28.08
N PRO A 44 23.26 30.21 -27.71
CA PRO A 44 22.42 31.37 -28.03
C PRO A 44 22.92 32.67 -27.36
N ALA A 45 23.68 32.58 -26.26
CA ALA A 45 24.31 33.75 -25.65
C ALA A 45 25.53 34.24 -26.45
N LYS A 46 26.31 33.33 -27.06
CA LYS A 46 27.46 33.67 -27.93
C LYS A 46 27.03 34.16 -29.32
N ALA A 47 25.96 33.62 -29.89
CA ALA A 47 25.44 34.11 -31.17
C ALA A 47 24.86 35.55 -31.07
N ARG A 48 24.34 35.93 -29.90
CA ARG A 48 23.84 37.29 -29.63
C ARG A 48 24.94 38.35 -29.49
N SER A 49 26.15 37.97 -29.09
CA SER A 49 27.27 38.92 -28.94
C SER A 49 27.95 39.29 -30.26
N GLN A 50 27.69 38.55 -31.36
CA GLN A 50 28.41 38.67 -32.64
C GLN A 50 27.74 39.52 -33.74
N GLY A 51 26.66 40.29 -33.47
CA GLY A 51 26.27 41.30 -34.49
C GLY A 51 24.86 41.88 -34.52
N ARG A 52 23.98 41.61 -33.55
CA ARG A 52 22.71 42.34 -33.42
C ARG A 52 22.51 42.74 -31.97
N GLN A 53 23.11 43.86 -31.59
CA GLN A 53 22.79 44.51 -30.32
C GLN A 53 21.33 44.93 -30.40
N SER A 54 20.45 44.14 -29.78
CA SER A 54 19.03 44.44 -29.67
C SER A 54 18.89 45.84 -29.07
N SER A 55 18.07 46.69 -29.68
CA SER A 55 17.95 48.08 -29.22
C SER A 55 17.51 48.11 -27.74
N PRO A 56 17.86 49.15 -26.96
CA PRO A 56 17.40 49.27 -25.57
C PRO A 56 15.87 49.17 -25.42
N ALA A 57 15.12 49.63 -26.43
CA ALA A 57 13.67 49.48 -26.48
C ALA A 57 13.23 48.03 -26.66
N SER A 58 13.88 47.28 -27.56
CA SER A 58 13.64 45.86 -27.79
C SER A 58 13.91 45.03 -26.53
N LEU A 59 15.03 45.29 -25.83
CA LEU A 59 15.36 44.61 -24.58
C LEU A 59 14.34 44.87 -23.46
N LYS A 60 13.78 46.09 -23.40
CA LYS A 60 12.74 46.43 -22.42
C LYS A 60 11.44 45.68 -22.70
N THR A 61 11.07 45.55 -23.97
CA THR A 61 9.91 44.76 -24.41
C THR A 61 10.11 43.28 -24.09
N ASP A 62 11.27 42.72 -24.45
CA ASP A 62 11.60 41.31 -24.17
C ASP A 62 11.58 41.02 -22.66
N LEU A 63 12.07 41.94 -21.83
CA LEU A 63 12.03 41.82 -20.38
C LEU A 63 10.58 41.87 -19.84
N ALA A 64 9.73 42.74 -20.39
CA ALA A 64 8.33 42.81 -20.00
C ALA A 64 7.60 41.49 -20.32
N LEU A 65 7.82 40.96 -21.53
CA LEU A 65 7.24 39.72 -22.01
C LEU A 65 7.72 38.52 -21.18
N ALA A 66 9.02 38.46 -20.86
CA ALA A 66 9.57 37.41 -20.00
C ALA A 66 9.02 37.47 -18.57
N ARG A 67 8.76 38.67 -18.02
CA ARG A 67 8.16 38.81 -16.68
C ARG A 67 6.71 38.36 -16.66
N GLU A 68 5.96 38.66 -17.71
CA GLU A 68 4.59 38.19 -17.88
C GLU A 68 4.55 36.66 -17.98
N GLU A 69 5.42 36.07 -18.80
CA GLU A 69 5.52 34.62 -18.96
C GLU A 69 5.93 33.93 -17.66
N ILE A 70 6.90 34.48 -16.90
CA ILE A 70 7.25 33.96 -15.57
C ILE A 70 6.05 34.00 -14.62
N THR A 71 5.23 35.05 -14.69
CA THR A 71 4.04 35.17 -13.84
C THR A 71 3.02 34.11 -14.20
N ALA A 72 2.71 33.95 -15.49
CA ALA A 72 1.79 32.92 -15.98
C ALA A 72 2.26 31.51 -15.61
N LEU A 73 3.55 31.21 -15.79
CA LEU A 73 4.14 29.91 -15.43
C LEU A 73 4.11 29.64 -13.93
N ARG A 74 4.25 30.68 -13.09
CA ARG A 74 4.12 30.55 -11.63
C ARG A 74 2.69 30.22 -11.24
N ASP A 75 1.72 30.91 -11.84
CA ASP A 75 0.30 30.65 -11.59
C ASP A 75 -0.10 29.24 -12.03
N GLU A 76 0.38 28.80 -13.19
CA GLU A 76 0.14 27.44 -13.69
C GLU A 76 0.77 26.39 -12.78
N ARG A 77 2.03 26.57 -12.38
CA ARG A 77 2.69 25.69 -11.40
C ARG A 77 1.89 25.60 -10.10
N ASP A 78 1.41 26.73 -9.60
CA ASP A 78 0.70 26.76 -8.31
C ASP A 78 -0.66 26.06 -8.43
N ARG A 79 -1.38 26.24 -9.54
CA ARG A 79 -2.61 25.47 -9.86
C ARG A 79 -2.35 23.98 -9.96
N LEU A 80 -1.30 23.58 -10.69
CA LEU A 80 -0.94 22.16 -10.84
C LEU A 80 -0.53 21.55 -9.50
N ARG A 81 0.24 22.28 -8.69
CA ARG A 81 0.64 21.83 -7.35
C ARG A 81 -0.56 21.61 -6.45
N GLU A 82 -1.54 22.51 -6.51
CA GLU A 82 -2.76 22.40 -5.73
C GLU A 82 -3.64 21.23 -6.19
N ALA A 83 -3.81 21.05 -7.50
CA ALA A 83 -4.53 19.91 -8.06
C ALA A 83 -3.89 18.56 -7.65
N VAL A 84 -2.56 18.46 -7.72
CA VAL A 84 -1.82 17.26 -7.30
C VAL A 84 -1.98 17.00 -5.80
N ARG A 85 -1.91 18.04 -4.95
CA ARG A 85 -2.15 17.90 -3.51
C ARG A 85 -3.55 17.36 -3.21
N GLN A 86 -4.56 17.91 -3.85
CA GLN A 86 -5.95 17.47 -3.66
C GLN A 86 -6.14 16.02 -4.13
N GLN A 87 -5.62 15.68 -5.30
CA GLN A 87 -5.68 14.31 -5.83
C GLN A 87 -4.97 13.31 -4.90
N LEU A 88 -3.77 13.64 -4.42
CA LEU A 88 -3.03 12.80 -3.47
C LEU A 88 -3.78 12.65 -2.14
N GLY A 89 -4.39 13.73 -1.63
CA GLY A 89 -5.23 13.67 -0.43
C GLY A 89 -6.44 12.73 -0.60
N GLN A 90 -7.12 12.81 -1.75
CA GLN A 90 -8.23 11.91 -2.07
C GLN A 90 -7.76 10.46 -2.21
N GLN A 91 -6.66 10.20 -2.91
CA GLN A 91 -6.11 8.84 -3.08
C GLN A 91 -5.70 8.23 -1.74
N LEU A 92 -5.01 8.99 -0.88
CA LEU A 92 -4.63 8.52 0.46
C LEU A 92 -5.87 8.23 1.32
N GLY A 93 -6.88 9.09 1.27
CA GLY A 93 -8.14 8.87 1.98
C GLY A 93 -8.93 7.66 1.47
N GLN A 94 -8.92 7.39 0.17
CA GLN A 94 -9.60 6.23 -0.42
C GLN A 94 -8.88 4.92 -0.08
N VAL A 95 -7.55 4.88 -0.20
CA VAL A 95 -6.75 3.70 0.12
C VAL A 95 -6.88 3.35 1.61
N SER A 96 -6.79 4.34 2.49
CA SER A 96 -6.90 4.10 3.94
C SER A 96 -8.30 3.64 4.35
N ASN A 97 -9.36 4.28 3.85
CA ASN A 97 -10.73 3.86 4.17
C ASN A 97 -11.06 2.47 3.63
N ARG A 98 -10.58 2.12 2.43
CA ARG A 98 -10.78 0.78 1.88
C ARG A 98 -10.12 -0.28 2.75
N GLN A 99 -8.85 -0.09 3.11
CA GLN A 99 -8.12 -1.03 3.97
C GLN A 99 -8.76 -1.19 5.34
N LEU A 100 -9.22 -0.09 5.95
CA LEU A 100 -9.95 -0.13 7.22
C LEU A 100 -11.27 -0.91 7.09
N THR A 101 -12.02 -0.71 5.99
CA THR A 101 -13.28 -1.41 5.75
C THR A 101 -13.06 -2.92 5.56
N GLU A 102 -12.04 -3.30 4.79
CA GLU A 102 -11.64 -4.69 4.61
C GLU A 102 -11.26 -5.33 5.95
N ARG A 103 -10.46 -4.65 6.78
CA ARG A 103 -10.05 -5.15 8.10
C ARG A 103 -11.22 -5.27 9.08
N VAL A 104 -12.14 -4.31 9.10
CA VAL A 104 -13.35 -4.38 9.94
C VAL A 104 -14.22 -5.56 9.53
N THR A 105 -14.37 -5.79 8.22
CA THR A 105 -15.14 -6.93 7.70
C THR A 105 -14.51 -8.26 8.12
N GLU A 106 -13.19 -8.37 7.98
CA GLU A 106 -12.44 -9.56 8.40
C GLU A 106 -12.57 -9.83 9.89
N LEU A 107 -12.37 -8.80 10.73
CA LEU A 107 -12.50 -8.92 12.18
C LEU A 107 -13.93 -9.28 12.59
N THR A 108 -14.94 -8.74 11.91
CA THR A 108 -16.34 -9.07 12.16
C THR A 108 -16.62 -10.55 11.86
N GLU A 109 -16.08 -11.08 10.77
CA GLU A 109 -16.25 -12.50 10.44
C GLU A 109 -15.50 -13.41 11.43
N GLN A 110 -14.30 -13.02 11.86
CA GLN A 110 -13.54 -13.74 12.89
C GLN A 110 -14.28 -13.77 14.23
N VAL A 111 -14.86 -12.65 14.67
CA VAL A 111 -15.69 -12.60 15.88
C VAL A 111 -16.89 -13.53 15.76
N ARG A 112 -17.62 -13.49 14.64
CA ARG A 112 -18.77 -14.39 14.40
C ARG A 112 -18.37 -15.86 14.38
N GLN A 113 -17.18 -16.18 13.86
CA GLN A 113 -16.67 -17.55 13.86
C GLN A 113 -16.31 -18.00 15.30
N LEU A 114 -15.65 -17.14 16.07
CA LEU A 114 -15.31 -17.41 17.46
C LEU A 114 -16.57 -17.60 18.31
N GLU A 115 -17.57 -16.72 18.19
CA GLU A 115 -18.85 -16.84 18.90
C GLU A 115 -19.56 -18.15 18.58
N ARG A 116 -19.58 -18.57 17.31
CA ARG A 116 -20.13 -19.88 16.91
C ARG A 116 -19.37 -21.04 17.54
N SER A 117 -18.03 -20.99 17.53
CA SER A 117 -17.20 -22.04 18.12
C SER A 117 -17.37 -22.13 19.64
N GLU A 118 -17.50 -20.98 20.31
CA GLU A 118 -17.74 -20.92 21.75
C GLU A 118 -19.11 -21.49 22.11
N ALA A 119 -20.15 -21.11 21.36
CA ALA A 119 -21.49 -21.66 21.56
C ALA A 119 -21.51 -23.18 21.39
N GLN A 120 -20.85 -23.70 20.33
CA GLN A 120 -20.75 -25.14 20.11
C GLN A 120 -20.01 -25.85 21.25
N ALA A 121 -18.85 -25.32 21.67
CA ALA A 121 -18.07 -25.91 22.76
C ALA A 121 -18.85 -25.93 24.08
N ARG A 122 -19.66 -24.89 24.36
CA ARG A 122 -20.54 -24.85 25.53
C ARG A 122 -21.61 -25.94 25.47
N THR A 123 -22.28 -26.10 24.32
CA THR A 123 -23.27 -27.18 24.14
C THR A 123 -22.64 -28.56 24.28
N GLU A 124 -21.46 -28.78 23.73
CA GLU A 124 -20.73 -30.05 23.87
C GLU A 124 -20.36 -30.32 25.33
N ALA A 125 -19.91 -29.29 26.07
CA ALA A 125 -19.61 -29.43 27.50
C ALA A 125 -20.84 -29.79 28.33
N GLU A 126 -22.00 -29.17 28.04
CA GLU A 126 -23.27 -29.51 28.71
C GLU A 126 -23.71 -30.95 28.41
N GLN A 127 -23.58 -31.41 27.17
CA GLN A 127 -23.89 -32.78 26.77
C GLN A 127 -22.97 -33.81 27.42
N LEU A 128 -21.66 -33.53 27.48
CA LEU A 128 -20.71 -34.40 28.16
C LEU A 128 -20.99 -34.44 29.67
N GLY A 129 -21.31 -33.28 30.27
CA GLY A 129 -21.69 -33.18 31.68
C GLY A 129 -22.92 -34.02 32.01
N SER A 130 -23.98 -33.95 31.19
CA SER A 130 -25.18 -34.76 31.39
C SER A 130 -24.90 -36.25 31.23
N ARG A 131 -24.08 -36.65 30.24
CA ARG A 131 -23.69 -38.04 30.04
C ARG A 131 -22.86 -38.60 31.20
N VAL A 132 -21.96 -37.79 31.76
CA VAL A 132 -21.21 -38.17 32.96
C VAL A 132 -22.15 -38.40 34.15
N ALA A 133 -23.13 -37.52 34.36
CA ALA A 133 -24.10 -37.67 35.43
C ALA A 133 -24.97 -38.94 35.27
N GLU A 134 -25.40 -39.24 34.05
CA GLU A 134 -26.16 -40.47 33.73
C GLU A 134 -25.33 -41.73 34.03
N LEU A 135 -24.09 -41.80 33.53
CA LEU A 135 -23.20 -42.94 33.76
C LEU A 135 -22.86 -43.13 35.25
N GLN A 136 -22.74 -42.03 36.00
CA GLN A 136 -22.54 -42.09 37.45
C GLN A 136 -23.78 -42.67 38.16
N ALA A 137 -24.98 -42.29 37.74
CA ALA A 137 -26.23 -42.83 38.28
C ALA A 137 -26.36 -44.33 37.97
N ASP A 138 -26.07 -44.75 36.73
CA ASP A 138 -26.08 -46.16 36.32
C ASP A 138 -25.08 -47.00 37.11
N LEU A 139 -23.85 -46.48 37.31
CA LEU A 139 -22.84 -47.16 38.13
C LEU A 139 -23.29 -47.30 39.59
N ALA A 140 -23.91 -46.27 40.16
CA ALA A 140 -24.45 -46.31 41.52
C ALA A 140 -25.58 -47.34 41.64
N ALA A 141 -26.48 -47.39 40.66
CA ALA A 141 -27.56 -48.38 40.59
C ALA A 141 -27.00 -49.81 40.47
N ALA A 142 -26.06 -50.05 39.55
CA ALA A 142 -25.42 -51.35 39.34
C ALA A 142 -24.70 -51.84 40.62
N ARG A 143 -23.95 -50.97 41.29
CA ARG A 143 -23.31 -51.28 42.59
C ARG A 143 -24.33 -51.64 43.66
N THR A 144 -25.45 -50.92 43.71
CA THR A 144 -26.53 -51.19 44.67
C THR A 144 -27.20 -52.54 44.39
N SER A 145 -27.49 -52.86 43.13
CA SER A 145 -28.04 -54.15 42.71
C SER A 145 -27.08 -55.31 43.02
N LEU A 146 -25.78 -55.15 42.73
CA LEU A 146 -24.75 -56.14 43.06
C LEU A 146 -24.68 -56.42 44.57
N ARG A 147 -24.70 -55.37 45.41
CA ARG A 147 -24.73 -55.54 46.88
C ARG A 147 -25.98 -56.29 47.35
N LYS A 148 -27.15 -56.01 46.76
CA LYS A 148 -28.39 -56.73 47.08
C LYS A 148 -28.31 -58.21 46.70
N MET A 149 -27.81 -58.50 45.50
CA MET A 149 -27.63 -59.89 45.02
C MET A 149 -26.66 -60.67 45.91
N ILE A 150 -25.51 -60.08 46.27
CA ILE A 150 -24.54 -60.70 47.19
C ILE A 150 -25.20 -60.99 48.54
N ARG A 151 -25.98 -60.04 49.08
CA ARG A 151 -26.68 -60.25 50.37
C ARG A 151 -27.75 -61.34 50.30
N GLN A 152 -28.45 -61.48 49.18
CA GLN A 152 -29.43 -62.54 48.96
C GLN A 152 -28.78 -63.92 48.83
N GLN A 153 -27.63 -64.00 48.16
CA GLN A 153 -26.84 -65.24 48.03
C GLN A 153 -26.14 -65.65 49.33
N ALA A 154 -25.75 -64.68 50.16
CA ALA A 154 -25.07 -64.95 51.43
C ALA A 154 -25.96 -65.63 52.48
N GLY A 155 -27.30 -65.61 52.33
CA GLY A 155 -28.26 -66.25 53.24
C GLY A 155 -28.22 -65.73 54.68
N PRO A 156 -29.31 -65.80 55.46
CA PRO A 156 -29.18 -65.64 56.91
C PRO A 156 -28.33 -66.81 57.43
N PRO A 157 -27.41 -66.62 58.40
CA PRO A 157 -26.81 -67.74 59.08
C PRO A 157 -27.94 -68.52 59.79
N ASP A 158 -28.03 -69.82 59.51
CA ASP A 158 -28.88 -70.74 60.27
C ASP A 158 -28.54 -70.58 61.75
N GLY A 159 -29.46 -69.96 62.50
CA GLY A 159 -29.35 -69.70 63.92
C GLY A 159 -30.65 -70.11 64.60
N GLN A 160 -30.56 -71.25 65.29
CA GLN A 160 -31.55 -71.87 66.17
C GLN A 160 -32.00 -70.95 67.31
#